data_AF-A0A9W8Q7G5-F1
#
_entry.id   AF-A0A9W8Q7G5-F1
#
_cell.length_a   1.000
_cell.length_b   1.000
_cell.length_c   1.000
_cell.angle_alpha   90.00
_cell.angle_beta   90.00
_cell.angle_gamma   90.00
#
_symmetry.space_group_name_H-M   'P 1'
#
loop_
_entity.id
_entity.type
_entity.pdbx_description
1 polymer ?
#
loop_
_entity_poly.entity_id
_entity_poly.type
_entity_poly.pdbx_seq_one_letter_code
_entity_poly.pdbx_strand_id
1 'polypeptide(L)'
;MSSNARDAPSTDPEVYDEYSSKWQQQPTDAAAWLQRAVDVAKVLATDAAVRERENKSPRAEIALLKHSGLLKALGLPKYGGGGQPWSVGYKIIQEVAKGDG
;
A
#
# COMPACT_ATOMS: atom_id res chain seq x y z
N MET A 1 -22.10 -19.18 -16.46
CA MET A 1 -21.58 -18.86 -15.12
C MET A 1 -21.62 -17.36 -14.96
N SER A 2 -22.67 -16.82 -14.34
CA SER A 2 -22.80 -15.37 -14.15
C SER A 2 -21.76 -14.90 -13.13
N SER A 3 -20.91 -13.98 -13.54
CA SER A 3 -20.00 -13.24 -12.66
C SER A 3 -20.82 -12.58 -11.56
N ASN A 4 -20.58 -12.98 -10.31
CA ASN A 4 -21.26 -12.43 -9.12
C ASN A 4 -20.52 -11.19 -8.58
N ALA A 5 -19.62 -10.59 -9.36
CA ALA A 5 -19.07 -9.28 -9.06
C ALA A 5 -20.16 -8.24 -9.35
N ARG A 6 -21.03 -7.99 -8.37
CA ARG A 6 -21.81 -6.77 -8.35
C ARG A 6 -20.82 -5.61 -8.49
N ASP A 7 -21.13 -4.65 -9.35
CA ASP A 7 -20.39 -3.38 -9.52
C ASP A 7 -20.41 -2.57 -8.21
N ALA A 8 -19.70 -3.05 -7.20
CA ALA A 8 -19.53 -2.30 -5.97
C ALA A 8 -18.74 -1.03 -6.34
N PRO A 9 -19.21 0.16 -5.92
CA PRO A 9 -18.48 1.38 -6.16
C PRO A 9 -17.05 1.24 -5.61
N SER A 10 -16.06 1.74 -6.33
CA SER A 10 -14.65 1.68 -5.93
C SER A 10 -14.08 3.08 -5.81
N THR A 11 -13.04 3.22 -4.98
CA THR A 11 -12.21 4.43 -4.94
C THR A 11 -11.48 4.61 -6.28
N ASP A 12 -11.23 5.87 -6.66
CA ASP A 12 -10.57 6.22 -7.93
C ASP A 12 -9.04 6.12 -7.78
N PRO A 13 -8.35 5.26 -8.53
CA PRO A 13 -6.90 5.10 -8.45
C PRO A 13 -6.08 6.38 -8.65
N GLU A 14 -6.58 7.31 -9.48
CA GLU A 14 -5.83 8.52 -9.85
C GLU A 14 -5.60 9.46 -8.65
N VAL A 15 -6.39 9.32 -7.58
CA VAL A 15 -6.25 10.12 -6.34
C VAL A 15 -4.87 10.01 -5.71
N TYR A 16 -4.16 8.90 -5.93
CA TYR A 16 -2.83 8.65 -5.37
C TYR A 16 -1.68 8.72 -6.38
N ASP A 17 -1.91 9.17 -7.61
CA ASP A 17 -0.88 9.20 -8.67
C ASP A 17 0.34 10.07 -8.30
N GLU A 18 0.14 11.13 -7.51
CA GLU A 18 1.23 11.97 -7.03
C GLU A 18 2.28 11.17 -6.23
N TYR A 19 1.86 10.10 -5.54
CA TYR A 19 2.74 9.25 -4.75
C TYR A 19 3.65 8.39 -5.63
N SER A 20 3.28 8.11 -6.89
CA SER A 20 4.16 7.45 -7.84
C SER A 20 5.44 8.27 -8.07
N SER A 21 5.30 9.59 -8.15
CA SER A 21 6.44 10.50 -8.33
C SER A 21 7.21 10.72 -7.04
N LYS A 22 6.50 10.81 -5.90
CA LYS A 22 7.11 10.94 -4.58
C LYS A 22 7.98 9.74 -4.20
N TRP A 23 7.59 8.54 -4.63
CA TRP A 23 8.19 7.27 -4.22
C TRP A 23 8.88 6.52 -5.37
N GLN A 24 9.40 7.25 -6.36
CA GLN A 24 10.14 6.67 -7.50
C GLN A 24 11.30 5.76 -7.07
N GLN A 25 11.99 6.11 -5.98
CA GLN A 25 13.11 5.33 -5.44
C GLN A 25 12.63 4.40 -4.32
N GLN A 26 13.07 3.14 -4.41
CA GLN A 26 12.80 2.13 -3.39
C GLN A 26 13.72 2.31 -2.17
N PRO A 27 13.23 2.05 -0.95
CA PRO A 27 14.07 1.97 0.23
C PRO A 27 15.15 0.89 0.10
N THR A 28 16.34 1.15 0.64
CA THR A 28 17.48 0.23 0.58
C THR A 28 17.77 -0.50 1.88
N ASP A 29 17.27 0.01 3.01
CA ASP A 29 17.48 -0.58 4.34
C ASP A 29 16.16 -0.75 5.13
N ALA A 30 16.21 -1.56 6.17
CA ALA A 30 15.05 -1.92 6.98
C ALA A 30 14.37 -0.70 7.64
N ALA A 31 15.14 0.30 8.09
CA ALA A 31 14.57 1.48 8.74
C ALA A 31 13.78 2.33 7.74
N ALA A 32 14.31 2.51 6.53
CA ALA A 32 13.64 3.22 5.44
C ALA A 32 12.38 2.48 4.95
N TRP A 33 12.40 1.15 4.91
CA TRP A 33 11.20 0.34 4.62
C TRP A 33 10.09 0.53 5.66
N LEU A 34 10.45 0.53 6.95
CA LEU A 34 9.49 0.78 8.03
C LEU A 34 8.97 2.21 8.01
N GLN A 35 9.83 3.19 7.76
CA GLN A 35 9.40 4.58 7.62
C GLN A 35 8.43 4.75 6.45
N ARG A 36 8.69 4.08 5.31
CA ARG A 36 7.76 4.07 4.17
C ARG A 36 6.39 3.50 4.55
N ALA A 37 6.35 2.44 5.36
CA ALA A 37 5.11 1.86 5.85
C ALA A 37 4.33 2.83 6.76
N VAL A 38 5.03 3.54 7.66
CA VAL A 38 4.43 4.60 8.49
C VAL A 38 3.88 5.74 7.64
N ASP A 39 4.60 6.15 6.60
CA ASP A 39 4.13 7.22 5.71
C ASP A 39 2.88 6.80 4.93
N VAL A 40 2.84 5.57 4.41
CA VAL A 40 1.64 5.00 3.76
C VAL A 40 0.48 4.91 4.73
N ALA A 41 0.69 4.44 5.96
CA ALA A 41 -0.34 4.33 6.98
C ALA A 41 -0.99 5.70 7.28
N LYS A 42 -0.19 6.76 7.37
CA LYS A 42 -0.70 8.13 7.56
C LYS A 42 -1.58 8.59 6.41
N VAL A 43 -1.25 8.22 5.17
CA VAL A 43 -2.04 8.58 4.00
C VAL A 43 -3.38 7.84 4.02
N LEU A 44 -3.36 6.52 4.21
CA LEU A 44 -4.58 5.69 4.27
C LEU A 44 -5.51 6.10 5.43
N ALA A 45 -4.94 6.51 6.57
CA ALA A 45 -5.73 6.95 7.71
C ALA A 45 -6.58 8.20 7.42
N THR A 46 -6.29 8.96 6.35
CA THR A 46 -7.04 10.19 6.02
C THR A 46 -8.44 9.91 5.49
N ASP A 47 -8.63 8.82 4.75
CA ASP A 47 -9.87 8.52 4.02
C ASP A 47 -10.46 7.13 4.32
N ALA A 48 -9.76 6.26 5.06
CA ALA A 48 -10.24 4.93 5.45
C ALA A 48 -11.67 4.94 6.04
N ALA A 49 -11.96 5.85 6.98
CA ALA A 49 -13.29 5.93 7.61
C ALA A 49 -14.40 6.38 6.65
N VAL A 50 -14.06 7.19 5.64
CA VAL A 50 -15.00 7.63 4.60
C VAL A 50 -15.27 6.47 3.65
N ARG A 51 -14.21 5.81 3.16
CA ARG A 51 -14.29 4.64 2.30
C ARG A 51 -15.15 3.52 2.90
N GLU A 52 -14.93 3.24 4.19
CA GLU A 52 -15.68 2.22 4.94
C GLU A 52 -17.17 2.58 5.02
N ARG A 53 -17.49 3.82 5.38
CA ARG A 53 -18.89 4.30 5.45
C ARG A 53 -19.60 4.23 4.11
N GLU A 54 -18.89 4.51 3.02
CA GLU A 54 -19.40 4.46 1.66
C GLU A 54 -19.41 3.03 1.07
N ASN A 55 -18.90 2.04 1.80
CA ASN A 55 -18.77 0.64 1.38
C ASN A 55 -18.10 0.49 0.00
N LYS A 56 -17.04 1.27 -0.22
CA LYS A 56 -16.29 1.27 -1.48
C LYS A 56 -15.14 0.27 -1.49
N SER A 57 -14.97 -0.40 -2.62
CA SER A 57 -13.80 -1.26 -2.86
C SER A 57 -12.50 -0.41 -2.93
N PRO A 58 -11.40 -0.83 -2.27
CA PRO A 58 -10.22 0.01 -2.07
C PRO A 58 -9.23 -0.01 -3.26
N ARG A 59 -9.66 0.41 -4.45
CA ARG A 59 -8.78 0.37 -5.64
C ARG A 59 -7.69 1.44 -5.58
N ALA A 60 -7.98 2.61 -5.04
CA ALA A 60 -7.01 3.69 -4.86
C ALA A 60 -5.91 3.31 -3.87
N GLU A 61 -6.30 2.72 -2.75
CA GLU A 61 -5.41 2.33 -1.66
C GLU A 61 -4.45 1.20 -2.13
N ILE A 62 -4.94 0.29 -2.98
CA ILE A 62 -4.09 -0.69 -3.67
C ILE A 62 -3.09 0.01 -4.60
N ALA A 63 -3.49 1.06 -5.32
CA ALA A 63 -2.57 1.84 -6.17
C ALA A 63 -1.49 2.52 -5.32
N LEU A 64 -1.86 3.15 -4.19
CA LEU A 64 -0.92 3.71 -3.23
C LEU A 64 0.12 2.68 -2.75
N LEU A 65 -0.32 1.47 -2.39
CA LEU A 65 0.58 0.38 -1.99
C LEU A 65 1.55 -0.01 -3.12
N LYS A 66 1.09 -0.02 -4.38
CA LYS A 66 1.96 -0.24 -5.55
C LYS A 66 2.98 0.89 -5.73
N HIS A 67 2.54 2.15 -5.67
CA HIS A 67 3.41 3.32 -5.78
C HIS A 67 4.47 3.39 -4.69
N SER A 68 4.12 3.00 -3.46
CA SER A 68 5.04 3.00 -2.31
C SER A 68 6.21 2.03 -2.44
N GLY A 69 6.06 1.00 -3.29
CA GLY A 69 7.02 -0.10 -3.43
C GLY A 69 6.95 -1.16 -2.34
N LEU A 70 6.07 -1.04 -1.34
CA LEU A 70 5.96 -1.98 -0.20
C LEU A 70 5.70 -3.43 -0.63
N LEU A 71 5.00 -3.64 -1.76
CA LEU A 71 4.76 -4.98 -2.33
C LEU A 71 6.04 -5.72 -2.73
N LYS A 72 7.16 -5.02 -2.86
CA LYS A 72 8.46 -5.57 -3.27
C LYS A 72 9.39 -5.85 -2.10
N ALA A 73 9.04 -5.49 -0.86
CA ALA A 73 9.94 -5.51 0.30
C ALA A 73 10.61 -6.89 0.51
N LEU A 74 9.86 -7.98 0.36
CA LEU A 74 10.35 -9.36 0.54
C LEU A 74 10.90 -10.01 -0.73
N GLY A 75 10.73 -9.35 -1.89
CA GLY A 75 11.16 -9.91 -3.17
C GLY A 75 12.68 -10.06 -3.24
N LEU A 76 13.15 -11.06 -3.98
CA LEU A 76 14.59 -11.27 -4.17
C LEU A 76 15.23 -10.09 -4.93
N PRO A 77 16.41 -9.59 -4.50
CA PRO A 77 17.08 -8.47 -5.15
C PRO A 77 17.35 -8.67 -6.65
N LYS A 78 17.67 -9.91 -7.07
CA LYS A 78 17.90 -10.25 -8.48
C LYS A 78 16.69 -10.02 -9.40
N TYR A 79 15.49 -9.86 -8.85
CA TYR A 79 14.26 -9.54 -9.58
C TYR A 79 13.73 -8.14 -9.25
N GLY A 80 14.56 -7.27 -8.64
CA GLY A 80 14.19 -5.91 -8.26
C GLY A 80 13.33 -5.81 -6.98
N GLY A 81 13.41 -6.81 -6.10
CA GLY A 81 12.82 -6.75 -4.76
C GLY A 81 13.76 -6.19 -3.69
N GLY A 82 13.19 -5.84 -2.53
CA GLY A 82 13.91 -5.20 -1.42
C GLY A 82 14.76 -6.13 -0.56
N GLY A 83 14.67 -7.45 -0.75
CA GLY A 83 15.48 -8.45 -0.06
C GLY A 83 15.34 -8.47 1.47
N GLN A 84 14.28 -7.88 2.02
CA GLN A 84 14.12 -7.76 3.47
C GLN A 84 13.77 -9.12 4.10
N PRO A 85 14.23 -9.37 5.35
CA PRO A 85 13.83 -10.56 6.09
C PRO A 85 12.34 -10.48 6.47
N TRP A 86 11.74 -11.64 6.74
CA TRP A 86 10.31 -11.69 7.07
C TRP A 86 9.94 -10.90 8.34
N SER A 87 10.86 -10.78 9.29
CA SER A 87 10.67 -9.93 10.48
C SER A 87 10.43 -8.45 10.14
N VAL A 88 11.01 -7.94 9.04
CA VAL A 88 10.76 -6.58 8.55
C VAL A 88 9.45 -6.53 7.79
N GLY A 89 9.17 -7.51 6.93
CA GLY A 89 7.89 -7.59 6.21
C GLY A 89 6.68 -7.63 7.15
N TYR A 90 6.77 -8.40 8.25
CA TYR A 90 5.70 -8.47 9.24
C TYR A 90 5.47 -7.12 9.93
N LYS A 91 6.55 -6.42 10.29
CA LYS A 91 6.45 -5.06 10.84
C LYS A 91 5.85 -4.07 9.84
N ILE A 92 6.20 -4.14 8.55
CA ILE A 92 5.56 -3.32 7.50
C ILE A 92 4.05 -3.51 7.52
N ILE A 93 3.57 -4.77 7.56
CA ILE A 93 2.14 -5.07 7.61
C ILE A 93 1.50 -4.47 8.86
N GLN A 94 2.13 -4.63 10.02
CA GLN A 94 1.63 -4.03 11.27
C GLN A 94 1.55 -2.51 11.20
N GLU A 95 2.54 -1.84 10.60
CA GLU A 95 2.52 -0.38 10.45
C GLU A 95 1.42 0.09 9.51
N VAL A 96 1.23 -0.56 8.36
CA VAL A 96 0.15 -0.22 7.41
C VAL A 96 -1.22 -0.41 8.05
N ALA A 97 -1.44 -1.53 8.75
CA ALA A 97 -2.69 -1.86 9.41
C ALA A 97 -3.10 -0.86 10.52
N LYS A 98 -2.15 -0.08 11.07
CA LYS A 98 -2.50 1.01 12.02
C LYS A 98 -3.24 2.17 11.34
N GLY A 99 -3.06 2.33 10.02
CA GLY A 99 -3.74 3.36 9.25
C GLY A 99 -5.07 2.89 8.66
N ASP A 100 -5.08 1.70 8.06
CA ASP A 100 -6.25 1.06 7.45
C ASP A 100 -6.05 -0.46 7.48
N GLY A 101 -6.96 -1.19 8.15
CA GLY A 101 -6.77 -2.59 8.55
C GLY A 101 -7.98 -3.48 8.34
#